data_AF-A0A411ZSU6-F1
#
_entry.id   AF-A0A411ZSU6-F1
#
_cell.length_a   1.000
_cell.length_b   1.000
_cell.length_c   1.000
_cell.angle_alpha   90.00
_cell.angle_beta   90.00
_cell.angle_gamma   90.00
#
_symmetry.space_group_name_H-M   'P 1'
#
loop_
_entity.id
_entity.type
_entity.pdbx_description
1 polymer ?
#
loop_
_entity_poly.entity_id
_entity_poly.type
_entity_poly.pdbx_seq_one_letter_code
_entity_poly.pdbx_strand_id
1 'polypeptide(L)'
;MTDKEKDYNVADIMELIKISNEFIERNRKVYKRLAAGIPTQEILDALIPELISLYGNYVMQIVQYKTSLSRITLAILTSSDYSADVHTPIYRQRQDIAEKYNDLYGADTLIIVEYRYEPVRNSKVHSSVTDMIRKGNVIWEKEEDDK
;
A
#
# COMPACT_ATOMS: atom_id res chain seq x y z
N MET A 1 13.38 -4.02 -50.87
CA MET A 1 13.45 -4.50 -49.48
C MET A 1 12.02 -4.86 -49.10
N THR A 2 11.62 -6.10 -49.39
CA THR A 2 10.23 -6.56 -49.22
C THR A 2 10.01 -6.89 -47.75
N ASP A 3 9.12 -6.13 -47.10
CA ASP A 3 8.56 -6.50 -45.80
C ASP A 3 7.89 -7.87 -45.95
N LYS A 4 8.39 -8.87 -45.23
CA LYS A 4 7.72 -10.17 -45.12
C LYS A 4 6.52 -9.96 -44.22
N GLU A 5 5.34 -9.89 -44.83
CA GLU A 5 4.07 -10.02 -44.12
C GLU A 5 4.10 -11.33 -43.33
N LYS A 6 4.08 -11.23 -41.98
CA LYS A 6 4.03 -12.40 -41.12
C LYS A 6 2.62 -12.99 -41.22
N ASP A 7 2.48 -14.07 -41.97
CA ASP A 7 1.26 -14.88 -41.98
C ASP A 7 1.14 -15.60 -40.63
N TYR A 8 0.36 -15.02 -39.71
CA TYR A 8 0.01 -15.67 -38.46
C TYR A 8 -1.04 -16.73 -38.73
N ASN A 9 -0.74 -17.99 -38.42
CA ASN A 9 -1.72 -19.07 -38.54
C ASN A 9 -2.76 -18.95 -37.42
N VAL A 10 -3.93 -19.58 -37.59
CA VAL A 10 -5.00 -19.66 -36.59
C VAL A 10 -4.48 -20.14 -35.24
N ALA A 11 -3.49 -21.04 -35.22
CA ALA A 11 -2.82 -21.50 -34.00
C ALA A 11 -2.12 -20.35 -33.23
N ASP A 12 -1.42 -19.46 -33.94
CA ASP A 12 -0.72 -18.31 -33.34
C ASP A 12 -1.73 -17.31 -32.76
N ILE A 13 -2.85 -17.09 -33.45
CA ILE A 13 -3.94 -16.22 -32.99
C ILE A 13 -4.58 -16.78 -31.71
N MET A 14 -4.82 -18.09 -31.64
CA MET A 14 -5.40 -18.73 -30.46
C MET A 14 -4.45 -18.68 -29.25
N GLU A 15 -3.14 -18.81 -29.48
CA GLU A 15 -2.13 -18.66 -28.43
C GLU A 15 -2.09 -17.22 -27.89
N LEU A 16 -2.15 -16.21 -28.76
CA LEU A 16 -2.23 -14.80 -28.36
C LEU A 16 -3.51 -14.49 -27.56
N ILE A 17 -4.66 -15.05 -27.95
CA ILE A 17 -5.92 -14.89 -27.19
C ILE A 17 -5.79 -15.51 -25.80
N LYS A 18 -5.19 -16.71 -25.69
CA LYS A 18 -4.96 -17.37 -24.40
C LYS A 18 -4.06 -16.52 -23.50
N ILE A 19 -2.93 -16.04 -24.01
CA ILE A 19 -1.99 -15.18 -23.27
C ILE A 19 -2.69 -13.89 -22.80
N SER A 20 -3.47 -13.26 -23.68
CA SER A 20 -4.24 -12.07 -23.34
C SER A 20 -5.24 -12.33 -22.21
N ASN A 21 -6.00 -13.42 -22.28
CA ASN A 21 -6.95 -13.80 -21.23
C ASN A 21 -6.26 -14.12 -19.90
N GLU A 22 -5.13 -14.83 -19.93
CA GLU A 22 -4.33 -15.09 -18.72
C GLU A 22 -3.80 -13.80 -18.09
N PHE A 23 -3.37 -12.84 -18.91
CA PHE A 23 -2.91 -11.53 -18.44
C PHE A 23 -4.06 -10.72 -17.83
N ILE A 24 -5.23 -10.70 -18.47
CA ILE A 24 -6.45 -10.05 -17.96
C ILE A 24 -6.85 -10.66 -16.62
N GLU A 25 -6.90 -11.99 -16.49
CA GLU A 25 -7.28 -12.67 -15.25
C GLU A 25 -6.26 -12.45 -14.13
N ARG A 26 -4.96 -12.46 -14.44
CA ARG A 26 -3.92 -12.08 -13.46
C ARG A 26 -4.10 -10.65 -12.98
N ASN A 27 -4.30 -9.71 -13.90
CA ASN A 27 -4.53 -8.31 -13.56
C ASN A 27 -5.83 -8.13 -12.78
N ARG A 28 -6.89 -8.87 -13.09
CA ARG A 28 -8.15 -8.83 -12.35
C ARG A 28 -7.97 -9.30 -10.91
N LYS A 29 -7.13 -10.30 -10.66
CA LYS A 29 -6.81 -10.76 -9.30
C LYS A 29 -6.00 -9.73 -8.50
N VAL A 30 -5.02 -9.08 -9.13
CA VAL A 30 -4.19 -8.03 -8.49
C VAL A 30 -5.01 -6.74 -8.28
N TYR A 31 -5.88 -6.39 -9.23
CA TYR A 31 -6.67 -5.16 -9.24
C TYR A 31 -8.15 -5.40 -8.90
N LYS A 32 -8.44 -6.42 -8.06
CA LYS A 32 -9.80 -6.87 -7.75
C LYS A 32 -10.68 -5.71 -7.26
N ARG A 33 -10.18 -4.85 -6.37
CA ARG A 33 -10.91 -3.65 -5.93
C ARG A 33 -11.22 -2.67 -7.05
N LEU A 34 -10.29 -2.46 -7.99
CA LEU A 34 -10.48 -1.52 -9.09
C LEU A 34 -11.52 -2.05 -10.08
N ALA A 35 -11.48 -3.36 -10.36
CA ALA A 35 -12.49 -4.03 -11.17
C ALA A 35 -13.89 -4.00 -10.53
N ALA A 36 -13.95 -4.02 -9.20
CA ALA A 36 -15.18 -3.90 -8.43
C ALA A 36 -15.64 -2.44 -8.21
N GLY A 37 -14.87 -1.45 -8.66
CA GLY A 37 -15.18 -0.03 -8.46
C GLY A 37 -15.11 0.43 -7.01
N ILE A 38 -14.41 -0.30 -6.13
CA ILE A 38 -14.32 0.00 -4.70
C ILE A 38 -13.40 1.21 -4.49
N PRO A 39 -13.88 2.31 -3.90
CA PRO A 39 -13.07 3.48 -3.63
C PRO A 39 -11.95 3.19 -2.63
N THR A 40 -10.79 3.82 -2.82
CA THR A 40 -9.70 3.77 -1.83
C THR A 40 -10.15 4.23 -0.45
N GLN A 41 -11.01 5.24 -0.38
CA GLN A 41 -11.47 5.81 0.89
C GLN A 41 -12.23 4.79 1.74
N GLU A 42 -13.11 3.98 1.13
CA GLU A 42 -13.86 2.93 1.84
C GLU A 42 -12.94 1.93 2.54
N ILE A 43 -11.82 1.59 1.90
CA ILE A 43 -10.80 0.71 2.48
C ILE A 43 -10.08 1.40 3.65
N LEU A 44 -9.74 2.68 3.50
CA LEU A 44 -9.06 3.45 4.54
C LEU A 44 -9.96 3.66 5.77
N ASP A 45 -11.25 3.92 5.57
CA ASP A 45 -12.22 4.15 6.65
C ASP A 45 -12.33 2.92 7.57
N ALA A 46 -12.22 1.71 7.00
CA ALA A 46 -12.18 0.48 7.77
C ALA A 46 -10.78 0.22 8.39
N LEU A 47 -9.71 0.47 7.63
CA LEU A 47 -8.34 0.10 8.01
C LEU A 47 -7.77 0.99 9.13
N ILE A 48 -8.03 2.30 9.07
CA ILE A 48 -7.37 3.28 9.94
C ILE A 48 -7.71 3.06 11.42
N PRO A 49 -8.96 2.82 11.83
CA PRO A 49 -9.29 2.48 13.21
C PRO A 49 -8.55 1.23 13.71
N GLU A 50 -8.40 0.19 12.88
CA GLU A 50 -7.65 -1.02 13.25
C GLU A 50 -6.17 -0.72 13.49
N LEU A 51 -5.55 0.09 12.63
CA LEU A 51 -4.15 0.49 12.78
C LEU A 51 -3.94 1.38 14.02
N ILE A 52 -4.85 2.32 14.28
CA ILE A 52 -4.82 3.14 15.50
C ILE A 52 -4.95 2.24 16.73
N SER A 53 -5.88 1.29 16.72
CA SER A 53 -6.05 0.37 17.85
C SER A 53 -4.83 -0.54 18.05
N LEU A 54 -4.20 -0.99 16.97
CA LEU A 54 -3.02 -1.86 17.03
C LEU A 54 -1.80 -1.12 17.61
N TYR A 55 -1.53 0.08 17.12
CA TYR A 55 -0.37 0.86 17.52
C TYR A 55 -0.60 1.65 18.82
N GLY A 56 -1.86 1.93 19.17
CA GLY A 56 -2.24 2.66 20.37
C GLY A 56 -1.51 4.00 20.49
N ASN A 57 -0.88 4.24 21.64
CA ASN A 57 -0.18 5.49 21.89
C ASN A 57 1.11 5.69 21.09
N TYR A 58 1.60 4.64 20.41
CA TYR A 58 2.85 4.68 19.66
C TYR A 58 2.70 5.26 18.25
N VAL A 59 1.49 5.29 17.68
CA VAL A 59 1.29 5.94 16.38
C VAL A 59 1.16 7.45 16.57
N MET A 60 2.00 8.19 15.87
CA MET A 60 1.99 9.66 15.85
C MET A 60 1.25 10.16 14.62
N GLN A 61 1.42 9.49 13.48
CA GLN A 61 0.80 9.89 12.22
C GLN A 61 0.68 8.69 11.29
N ILE A 62 -0.38 8.66 10.49
CA ILE A 62 -0.53 7.75 9.36
C ILE A 62 -0.56 8.58 8.08
N VAL A 63 0.34 8.25 7.16
CA VAL A 63 0.51 8.99 5.91
C VAL A 63 0.31 8.05 4.74
N GLN A 64 -0.62 8.37 3.85
CA GLN A 64 -0.72 7.73 2.55
C GLN A 64 0.24 8.41 1.59
N TYR A 65 1.21 7.67 1.05
CA TYR A 65 2.16 8.23 0.08
C TYR A 65 2.18 7.40 -1.20
N LYS A 66 2.42 8.07 -2.32
CA LYS A 66 2.27 7.46 -3.65
C LYS A 66 3.52 6.67 -4.02
N THR A 67 3.37 5.36 -4.19
CA THR A 67 4.41 4.47 -4.75
C THR A 67 4.03 3.92 -6.12
N SER A 68 2.72 3.80 -6.41
CA SER A 68 2.16 3.37 -7.69
C SER A 68 0.68 3.76 -7.78
N LEU A 69 0.04 3.53 -8.93
CA LEU A 69 -1.37 3.87 -9.14
C LEU A 69 -2.36 2.91 -8.46
N SER A 70 -1.96 1.65 -8.29
CA SER A 70 -2.87 0.59 -7.84
C SER A 70 -2.78 0.30 -6.35
N ARG A 71 -1.65 0.61 -5.73
CA ARG A 71 -1.38 0.26 -4.34
C ARG A 71 -1.75 1.39 -3.39
N ILE A 72 -2.37 1.01 -2.29
CA ILE A 72 -2.52 1.85 -1.11
C ILE A 72 -1.23 1.62 -0.29
N THR A 73 -0.35 2.62 -0.26
CA THR A 73 0.85 2.56 0.57
C THR A 73 0.73 3.50 1.74
N LEU A 74 0.85 2.96 2.95
CA LEU A 74 0.78 3.70 4.20
C LEU A 74 2.14 3.69 4.90
N ALA A 75 2.53 4.85 5.40
CA ALA A 75 3.58 5.01 6.39
C ALA A 75 2.93 5.15 7.76
N ILE A 76 3.30 4.26 8.70
CA ILE A 76 2.97 4.41 10.12
C ILE A 76 4.15 5.07 10.79
N LEU A 77 3.98 6.32 11.22
CA LEU A 77 5.01 7.08 11.90
C LEU A 77 4.86 6.85 13.39
N THR A 78 5.89 6.23 13.98
CA THR A 78 5.90 5.83 15.38
C THR A 78 6.70 6.80 16.25
N SER A 79 6.29 6.93 17.50
CA SER A 79 7.00 7.69 18.53
C SER A 79 8.37 7.08 18.87
N SER A 80 9.22 7.84 19.56
CA SER A 80 10.56 7.38 19.98
C SER A 80 10.52 6.28 21.03
N ASP A 81 9.49 6.22 21.86
CA ASP A 81 9.30 5.20 22.91
C ASP A 81 8.80 3.86 22.36
N TYR A 82 8.53 3.76 21.05
CA TYR A 82 8.23 2.49 20.38
C TYR A 82 9.51 1.62 20.32
N SER A 83 9.67 0.75 21.31
CA SER A 83 10.87 -0.08 21.51
C SER A 83 10.83 -1.39 20.71
N ALA A 84 11.94 -2.13 20.67
CA ALA A 84 12.02 -3.43 20.00
C ALA A 84 11.08 -4.48 20.61
N ASP A 85 10.87 -4.43 21.93
CA ASP A 85 10.03 -5.37 22.68
C ASP A 85 8.54 -5.17 22.33
N VAL A 86 8.15 -3.92 22.08
CA VAL A 86 6.82 -3.53 21.62
C VAL A 86 6.63 -3.82 20.12
N HIS A 87 7.69 -3.65 19.32
CA HIS A 87 7.65 -3.83 17.87
C HIS A 87 7.26 -5.25 17.46
N THR A 88 7.85 -6.29 18.06
CA THR A 88 7.64 -7.68 17.61
C THR A 88 6.17 -8.12 17.58
N PRO A 89 5.36 -7.95 18.66
CA PRO A 89 3.95 -8.33 18.63
C PRO A 89 3.11 -7.46 17.69
N ILE A 90 3.43 -6.17 17.55
CA ILE A 90 2.72 -5.25 16.63
C ILE A 90 3.05 -5.58 15.17
N TYR A 91 4.31 -5.90 14.87
CA TYR A 91 4.75 -6.30 13.54
C TYR A 91 3.94 -7.48 13.00
N ARG A 92 3.74 -8.53 13.81
CA ARG A 92 2.97 -9.72 13.40
C ARG A 92 1.52 -9.38 13.08
N GLN A 93 0.82 -8.73 14.00
CA GLN A 93 -0.57 -8.33 13.80
C GLN A 93 -0.74 -7.36 12.61
N ARG A 94 0.25 -6.49 12.36
CA ARG A 94 0.24 -5.63 11.18
C ARG A 94 0.35 -6.43 9.88
N GLN A 95 1.16 -7.51 9.84
CA GLN A 95 1.19 -8.40 8.68
C GLN A 95 -0.15 -9.08 8.49
N ASP A 96 -0.77 -9.58 9.57
CA ASP A 96 -2.10 -10.21 9.51
C ASP A 96 -3.16 -9.23 8.97
N ILE A 97 -3.12 -7.96 9.38
CA ILE A 97 -3.99 -6.90 8.82
C ILE A 97 -3.68 -6.70 7.33
N ALA A 98 -2.41 -6.57 6.94
CA ALA A 98 -2.05 -6.37 5.54
C ALA A 98 -2.53 -7.53 4.65
N GLU A 99 -2.35 -8.77 5.10
CA GLU A 99 -2.82 -9.99 4.45
C GLU A 99 -4.34 -10.01 4.34
N LYS A 100 -5.06 -9.74 5.44
CA LYS A 100 -6.53 -9.64 5.47
C LYS A 100 -7.06 -8.70 4.38
N TYR A 101 -6.49 -7.49 4.28
CA TYR A 101 -6.94 -6.51 3.29
C TYR A 101 -6.54 -6.90 1.86
N ASN A 102 -5.39 -7.54 1.67
CA ASN A 102 -4.98 -8.05 0.36
C ASN A 102 -5.89 -9.20 -0.12
N ASP A 103 -6.32 -10.09 0.77
CA ASP A 103 -7.27 -11.17 0.43
C ASP A 103 -8.65 -10.62 0.04
N LEU A 104 -9.11 -9.58 0.75
CA LEU A 104 -10.39 -8.93 0.45
C LEU A 104 -10.35 -8.18 -0.88
N TYR A 105 -9.32 -7.36 -1.09
CA TYR A 105 -9.32 -6.32 -2.13
C TYR A 105 -8.40 -6.60 -3.32
N GLY A 106 -7.62 -7.68 -3.28
CA GLY A 106 -6.69 -8.09 -4.33
C GLY A 106 -5.25 -8.08 -3.85
N ALA A 107 -4.44 -9.00 -4.38
CA ALA A 107 -3.04 -9.13 -4.01
C ALA A 107 -2.27 -7.81 -4.17
N ASP A 108 -1.38 -7.52 -3.22
CA ASP A 108 -0.59 -6.27 -3.13
C ASP A 108 -1.41 -4.96 -3.10
N THR A 109 -2.70 -5.02 -2.77
CA THR A 109 -3.53 -3.80 -2.64
C THR A 109 -2.99 -2.87 -1.56
N LEU A 110 -2.58 -3.41 -0.42
CA LEU A 110 -2.16 -2.68 0.76
C LEU A 110 -0.69 -3.02 1.11
N ILE A 111 0.11 -1.96 1.26
CA ILE A 111 1.46 -2.02 1.81
C ILE A 111 1.52 -1.08 3.00
N ILE A 112 1.93 -1.61 4.16
CA ILE A 112 2.12 -0.82 5.37
C ILE A 112 3.60 -0.87 5.73
N VAL A 113 4.23 0.30 5.84
CA VAL A 113 5.64 0.43 6.22
C VAL A 113 5.74 1.33 7.45
N GLU A 114 6.57 0.92 8.39
CA GLU A 114 6.76 1.65 9.64
C GLU A 114 8.02 2.52 9.56
N TYR A 115 7.92 3.73 10.09
CA TYR A 115 9.03 4.68 10.19
C TYR A 115 9.01 5.37 11.55
N ARG A 116 10.16 5.93 11.95
CA ARG A 116 10.23 6.86 13.08
C ARG A 116 9.65 8.20 12.68
N TYR A 117 8.88 8.81 13.58
CA TYR A 117 8.24 10.10 13.34
C TYR A 117 9.26 11.26 13.29
N GLU A 118 10.25 11.30 14.20
CA GLU A 118 11.15 12.47 14.28
C GLU A 118 11.93 12.76 12.99
N PRO A 119 12.53 11.77 12.29
CA PRO A 119 13.22 12.02 11.03
C PRO A 119 12.30 12.55 9.94
N VAL A 120 11.04 12.11 9.90
CA VAL A 120 10.06 12.58 8.90
C VAL A 120 9.60 14.00 9.23
N ARG A 121 9.34 14.34 10.50
CA ARG A 121 8.96 15.70 10.92
C ARG A 121 10.11 16.72 10.75
N ASN A 122 11.36 16.29 10.94
CA ASN A 122 12.53 17.17 10.85
C ASN A 122 12.88 17.49 9.38
N SER A 123 12.48 18.68 8.91
CA SER A 123 12.71 19.16 7.54
C SER A 123 14.19 19.20 7.10
N LYS A 124 15.15 19.14 8.03
CA LYS A 124 16.60 19.12 7.72
C LYS A 124 17.12 17.72 7.39
N VAL A 125 16.38 16.66 7.72
CA VAL A 125 16.76 15.28 7.40
C VAL A 125 16.28 14.98 5.99
N HIS A 126 17.19 14.72 5.06
CA HIS A 126 16.86 14.40 3.67
C HIS A 126 17.21 12.97 3.32
N SER A 127 16.18 12.23 2.89
CA SER A 127 16.28 10.93 2.24
C SER A 127 15.13 10.84 1.24
N SER A 128 15.31 10.04 0.19
CA SER A 128 14.26 9.81 -0.82
C SER A 128 12.94 9.38 -0.17
N VAL A 129 13.01 8.54 0.85
CA VAL A 129 11.85 8.01 1.57
C VAL A 129 11.18 9.07 2.43
N THR A 130 11.94 9.80 3.27
CA THR A 130 11.37 10.86 4.12
C THR A 130 10.73 11.96 3.27
N ASP A 131 11.34 12.32 2.14
CA ASP A 131 10.80 13.33 1.24
C ASP A 131 9.52 12.85 0.52
N MET A 132 9.44 11.56 0.18
CA MET A 132 8.20 10.97 -0.37
C MET A 132 7.07 10.97 0.65
N ILE A 133 7.35 10.60 1.90
CA ILE A 133 6.35 10.58 2.97
C ILE A 133 5.85 11.99 3.27
N ARG A 134 6.74 13.00 3.36
CA ARG A 134 6.34 14.41 3.56
C ARG A 134 5.43 14.97 2.47
N LYS A 135 5.57 14.47 1.23
CA LYS A 135 4.70 14.84 0.09
C LYS A 135 3.41 14.02 0.06
N GLY A 136 3.27 13.04 0.93
CA GLY A 136 2.08 12.21 1.07
C GLY A 136 0.92 12.97 1.69
N ASN A 137 -0.25 12.32 1.68
CA ASN A 137 -1.45 12.79 2.34
C ASN A 137 -1.47 12.27 3.78
N VAL A 138 -1.49 13.18 4.76
CA VAL A 138 -1.73 12.82 6.16
C VAL A 138 -3.19 12.42 6.29
N ILE A 139 -3.46 11.16 6.60
CA ILE A 139 -4.83 10.62 6.72
C ILE A 139 -5.27 10.54 8.17
N TRP A 140 -4.33 10.49 9.11
CA TRP A 140 -4.59 10.60 10.53
C TRP A 140 -3.34 11.13 11.24
N GLU A 141 -3.53 11.97 12.26
CA GLU A 141 -2.48 12.47 13.12
C GLU A 141 -2.98 12.44 14.56
N LYS A 142 -2.09 12.08 15.48
CA LYS A 142 -2.37 12.11 16.91
C LYS A 142 -2.52 13.57 17.33
N GLU A 143 -3.63 13.90 17.97
CA GLU A 143 -3.77 15.21 18.63
C GLU A 143 -2.68 15.32 19.71
N GLU A 144 -1.84 16.34 19.63
CA GLU A 144 -0.92 16.65 20.72
C GLU A 144 -1.79 17.13 21.90
N ASP A 145 -1.74 16.43 23.04
CA ASP A 145 -2.43 16.88 24.25
C ASP A 145 -1.99 18.32 24.55
N ASP A 146 -2.93 19.27 24.49
CA ASP A 146 -2.72 20.65 24.94
C ASP A 146 -2.22 20.60 26.39
N LYS A 147 -0.93 20.89 26.58
CA LYS A 147 -0.31 20.99 27.91
C LYS A 147 -0.63 22.32 28.58
#